data_AF-A0A1G4EC90-F1
#
_entry.id   AF-A0A1G4EC90-F1
#
_cell.length_a   1.000
_cell.length_b   1.000
_cell.length_c   1.000
_cell.angle_alpha   90.00
_cell.angle_beta   90.00
_cell.angle_gamma   90.00
#
_symmetry.space_group_name_H-M   'P 1'
#
loop_
_entity.id
_entity.type
_entity.pdbx_description
1 polymer ?
#
loop_
_entity_poly.entity_id
_entity_poly.type
_entity_poly.pdbx_seq_one_letter_code
_entity_poly.pdbx_strand_id
1 'polypeptide(L)'
;MSDKKEFILDKIKDKYKFIGDSTFYSIYREFSKKCHEYIIDRNESCAKDSLISSSVSPKVSKLLKELYSNLYRIYKTIKRYSNDYFEEMESEVKNMGCLYLKHWLYDQITINELQETEINELFEGWEQYIKKELEHFSLKHCEFYNLKENEINRIKKIHVLNKILHYNGNNSESFIKDKCIYMDYFGEGLDEFISSINKCSIEEYTYNYCKELKEFLNTCKDDNEFSGISIYDENTKSEAETARKYFLFSEKYKNEQLYMYVKDRELLNFVKTSHFLSNKSTTIAATSVVGSAIGLSSIFYYFYKFTPFGSTLRKGQRKNIVNIDGEAHNELSYTSDIEQASFKNREYKVAYHSYNNS
;
A
#
# COMPACT_ATOMS: atom_id res chain seq x y z
N MET A 1 -16.46 11.07 -2.06
CA MET A 1 -15.55 11.44 -3.18
C MET A 1 -14.54 12.39 -2.57
N SER A 2 -13.35 11.88 -2.23
CA SER A 2 -12.30 12.66 -1.58
C SER A 2 -11.75 13.72 -2.54
N ASP A 3 -11.44 14.91 -2.03
CA ASP A 3 -10.80 15.98 -2.80
C ASP A 3 -9.40 15.50 -3.25
N LYS A 4 -9.07 15.58 -4.53
CA LYS A 4 -7.74 15.17 -5.05
C LYS A 4 -6.58 15.83 -4.29
N LYS A 5 -6.79 17.06 -3.81
CA LYS A 5 -5.78 17.79 -3.05
C LYS A 5 -5.63 17.26 -1.62
N GLU A 6 -6.57 16.46 -1.10
CA GLU A 6 -6.57 15.91 0.25
C GLU A 6 -5.36 15.00 0.55
N PHE A 7 -4.78 14.39 -0.49
CA PHE A 7 -3.62 13.49 -0.39
C PHE A 7 -2.27 14.17 -0.67
N ILE A 8 -2.21 15.51 -0.65
CA ILE A 8 -0.94 16.25 -0.66
C ILE A 8 -0.31 16.16 0.73
N LEU A 9 0.99 15.86 0.81
CA LEU A 9 1.65 15.63 2.10
C LEU A 9 1.56 16.84 3.03
N ASP A 10 1.65 18.05 2.47
CA ASP A 10 1.46 19.29 3.22
C ASP A 10 0.05 19.47 3.80
N LYS A 11 -0.98 18.86 3.21
CA LYS A 11 -2.34 18.86 3.78
C LYS A 11 -2.52 17.73 4.80
N ILE A 12 -1.86 16.59 4.57
CA ILE A 12 -1.83 15.46 5.48
C ILE A 12 -1.15 15.87 6.80
N LYS A 13 -0.04 16.60 6.77
CA LYS A 13 0.66 17.06 7.99
C LYS A 13 -0.25 17.92 8.89
N ASP A 14 -1.11 18.75 8.29
CA ASP A 14 -1.96 19.70 9.02
C ASP A 14 -3.06 18.96 9.78
N LYS A 15 -3.50 17.82 9.23
CA LYS A 15 -4.41 16.89 9.89
C LYS A 15 -3.70 15.96 10.87
N TYR A 16 -2.43 15.63 10.61
CA TYR A 16 -1.67 14.60 11.30
C TYR A 16 -0.31 15.10 11.72
N LYS A 17 -0.24 15.66 12.92
CA LYS A 17 0.98 16.27 13.46
C LYS A 17 2.19 15.34 13.40
N PHE A 18 1.99 14.04 13.67
CA PHE A 18 3.08 13.06 13.64
C PHE A 18 3.74 12.92 12.27
N ILE A 19 3.00 13.14 11.17
CA ILE A 19 3.57 13.18 9.82
C ILE A 19 4.48 14.39 9.71
N GLY A 20 4.03 15.56 10.18
CA GLY A 20 4.83 16.79 10.22
C GLY A 20 6.11 16.67 11.06
N ASP A 21 6.07 15.89 12.13
CA ASP A 21 7.22 15.63 13.01
C ASP A 21 8.11 14.46 12.52
N SER A 22 7.76 13.82 11.39
CA SER A 22 8.49 12.66 10.87
C SER A 22 9.67 13.03 9.96
N THR A 23 10.70 12.16 9.94
CA THR A 23 11.82 12.26 8.99
C THR A 23 11.35 12.26 7.53
N PHE A 24 10.26 11.55 7.21
CA PHE A 24 9.67 11.57 5.86
C PHE A 24 9.30 12.98 5.44
N TYR A 25 8.61 13.71 6.31
CA TYR A 25 8.22 15.09 6.00
C TYR A 25 9.42 16.03 5.97
N SER A 26 10.41 15.84 6.84
CA SER A 26 11.67 16.58 6.79
C SER A 26 12.38 16.41 5.45
N ILE A 27 12.57 15.17 4.97
CA ILE A 27 13.17 14.89 3.65
C ILE A 27 12.31 15.47 2.52
N TYR A 28 10.99 15.33 2.60
CA TYR A 28 10.06 15.91 1.63
C TYR A 28 10.21 17.44 1.51
N ARG A 29 10.37 18.14 2.64
CA ARG A 29 10.57 19.60 2.64
C ARG A 29 11.88 20.00 2.00
N GLU A 30 12.95 19.23 2.21
CA GLU A 30 14.23 19.48 1.56
C GLU A 30 14.11 19.46 0.03
N PHE A 31 13.29 18.57 -0.54
CA PHE A 31 13.02 18.55 -2.00
C PHE A 31 12.37 19.81 -2.55
N SER A 32 11.73 20.62 -1.69
CA SER A 32 11.10 21.88 -2.08
C SER A 32 12.04 23.08 -2.01
N LYS A 33 13.25 22.92 -1.44
CA LYS A 33 14.28 23.97 -1.45
C LYS A 33 14.89 24.11 -2.84
N LYS A 34 15.19 25.35 -3.22
CA LYS A 34 15.83 25.64 -4.51
C LYS A 34 17.29 25.19 -4.47
N CYS A 35 17.78 24.66 -5.60
CA CYS A 35 19.17 24.22 -5.72
C CYS A 35 20.20 25.33 -5.37
N HIS A 36 19.90 26.58 -5.72
CA HIS A 36 20.77 27.74 -5.43
C HIS A 36 20.89 28.08 -3.94
N GLU A 37 20.07 27.48 -3.06
CA GLU A 37 20.21 27.66 -1.60
C GLU A 37 21.46 26.96 -1.05
N TYR A 38 22.03 25.99 -1.79
CA TYR A 38 23.19 25.21 -1.36
C TYR A 38 24.50 25.79 -1.91
N ILE A 39 24.90 26.97 -1.43
CA ILE A 39 26.10 27.70 -1.91
C ILE A 39 27.37 26.83 -1.93
N ILE A 40 27.49 25.89 -0.99
CA ILE A 40 28.67 25.02 -0.80
C ILE A 40 28.88 24.08 -1.99
N ASP A 41 27.81 23.65 -2.67
CA ASP A 41 27.89 22.74 -3.81
C ASP A 41 28.23 23.44 -5.14
N ARG A 42 28.44 24.78 -5.12
CA ARG A 42 28.74 25.61 -6.29
C ARG A 42 27.71 25.48 -7.43
N ASN A 43 26.44 25.27 -7.09
CA ASN A 43 25.33 25.01 -7.98
C ASN A 43 25.45 23.69 -8.77
N GLU A 44 26.25 22.73 -8.31
CA GLU A 44 26.32 21.43 -8.98
C GLU A 44 24.98 20.67 -8.93
N SER A 45 24.15 20.90 -7.89
CA SER A 45 22.79 20.36 -7.84
C SER A 45 21.79 21.08 -8.74
N CYS A 46 22.16 22.20 -9.38
CA CYS A 46 21.29 22.90 -10.30
C CYS A 46 21.40 22.31 -11.71
N ALA A 47 20.25 22.01 -12.32
CA ALA A 47 20.20 21.65 -13.73
C ALA A 47 20.71 22.80 -14.60
N LYS A 48 21.58 22.49 -15.57
CA LYS A 48 22.01 23.46 -16.60
C LYS A 48 20.82 23.90 -17.43
N ASP A 49 20.83 25.13 -17.92
CA ASP A 49 19.71 25.64 -18.73
C ASP A 49 19.50 24.87 -20.03
N SER A 50 20.58 24.35 -20.62
CA SER A 50 20.55 23.53 -21.83
C SER A 50 20.16 22.07 -21.61
N LEU A 51 19.90 21.64 -20.37
CA LEU A 51 19.59 20.25 -20.04
C LEU A 51 18.29 19.78 -20.70
N ILE A 52 17.28 20.65 -20.69
CA ILE A 52 15.94 20.37 -21.20
C ILE A 52 15.75 21.13 -22.50
N SER A 53 15.19 20.46 -23.51
CA SER A 53 14.83 21.08 -24.79
C SER A 53 13.90 22.28 -24.59
N SER A 54 14.09 23.33 -25.40
CA SER A 54 13.18 24.48 -25.45
C SER A 54 11.78 24.13 -25.98
N SER A 55 11.60 22.93 -26.54
CA SER A 55 10.30 22.42 -26.99
C SER A 55 9.41 21.94 -25.84
N VAL A 56 10.00 21.63 -24.68
CA VAL A 56 9.24 21.19 -23.49
C VAL A 56 8.53 22.39 -22.88
N SER A 57 7.28 22.22 -22.48
CA SER A 57 6.51 23.29 -21.86
C SER A 57 7.26 23.92 -20.67
N PRO A 58 7.21 25.25 -20.46
CA PRO A 58 7.96 25.91 -19.38
C PRO A 58 7.65 25.35 -17.98
N LYS A 59 6.39 24.94 -17.77
CA LYS A 59 5.90 24.35 -16.53
C LYS A 59 6.53 22.98 -16.27
N VAL A 60 6.54 22.11 -17.27
CA VAL A 60 7.18 20.78 -17.19
C VAL A 60 8.70 20.91 -17.11
N SER A 61 9.30 21.80 -17.90
CA SER A 61 10.74 22.08 -17.89
C SER A 61 11.23 22.50 -16.51
N LYS A 62 10.48 23.39 -15.82
CA LYS A 62 10.78 23.77 -14.44
C LYS A 62 10.76 22.57 -13.50
N LEU A 63 9.72 21.74 -13.56
CA LEU A 63 9.59 20.57 -12.69
C LEU A 63 10.67 19.50 -12.96
N LEU A 64 11.06 19.31 -14.22
CA LEU A 64 12.19 18.44 -14.59
C LEU A 64 13.52 18.91 -14.03
N LYS A 65 13.78 20.23 -14.03
CA LYS A 65 14.98 20.82 -13.43
C LYS A 65 15.00 20.62 -11.90
N GLU A 66 13.86 20.75 -11.24
CA GLU A 66 13.73 20.47 -9.80
C GLU A 66 13.91 18.97 -9.50
N LEU A 67 13.33 18.09 -10.32
CA LEU A 67 13.52 16.63 -10.21
C LEU A 67 14.99 16.23 -10.35
N TYR A 68 15.70 16.78 -11.35
CA TYR A 68 17.14 16.59 -11.51
C TYR A 68 17.90 16.97 -10.24
N SER A 69 17.61 18.15 -9.69
CA SER A 69 18.27 18.64 -8.49
C SER A 69 18.06 17.71 -7.30
N ASN A 70 16.83 17.24 -7.10
CA ASN A 70 16.50 16.32 -6.01
C ASN A 70 17.23 14.99 -6.14
N LEU A 71 17.29 14.42 -7.35
CA LEU A 71 18.02 13.17 -7.60
C LEU A 71 19.52 13.33 -7.38
N TYR A 72 20.09 14.45 -7.84
CA TYR A 72 21.49 14.77 -7.61
C TYR A 72 21.81 14.82 -6.11
N ARG A 73 20.98 15.50 -5.32
CA ARG A 73 21.14 15.60 -3.86
C ARG A 73 21.07 14.23 -3.19
N ILE A 74 20.09 13.39 -3.54
CA ILE A 74 19.99 12.01 -3.05
C ILE A 74 21.26 11.22 -3.39
N TYR A 75 21.73 11.31 -4.63
CA TYR A 75 22.95 10.62 -5.06
C TYR A 75 24.17 11.01 -4.24
N LYS A 76 24.41 12.31 -4.06
CA LYS A 76 25.57 12.81 -3.31
C LYS A 76 25.56 12.29 -1.87
N THR A 77 24.38 12.26 -1.24
CA THR A 77 24.18 11.68 0.09
C THR A 77 24.47 10.18 0.10
N ILE A 78 23.96 9.40 -0.86
CA ILE A 78 24.21 7.95 -0.94
C ILE A 78 25.70 7.63 -1.13
N LYS A 79 26.40 8.44 -1.94
CA LYS A 79 27.83 8.25 -2.21
C LYS A 79 28.75 8.85 -1.17
N ARG A 80 28.20 9.55 -0.16
CA ARG A 80 28.95 10.24 0.90
C ARG A 80 29.96 11.26 0.38
N TYR A 81 29.67 11.89 -0.76
CA TYR A 81 30.52 12.95 -1.30
C TYR A 81 30.34 14.27 -0.55
N SER A 82 29.15 14.52 -0.02
CA SER A 82 28.81 15.58 0.94
C SER A 82 27.49 15.24 1.63
N ASN A 83 27.32 15.60 2.90
CA ASN A 83 26.08 15.36 3.66
C ASN A 83 25.24 16.63 3.87
N ASP A 84 25.64 17.76 3.27
CA ASP A 84 25.04 19.08 3.49
C ASP A 84 23.55 19.20 3.14
N TYR A 85 22.97 18.22 2.41
CA TYR A 85 21.57 18.26 1.98
C TYR A 85 20.59 17.61 2.96
N PHE A 86 20.99 16.48 3.56
CA PHE A 86 20.13 15.63 4.39
C PHE A 86 20.88 15.18 5.64
N GLU A 87 21.51 16.14 6.30
CA GLU A 87 22.24 15.91 7.55
C GLU A 87 21.33 15.20 8.56
N GLU A 88 21.89 14.26 9.32
CA GLU A 88 21.17 13.40 10.29
C GLU A 88 20.14 12.41 9.68
N MET A 89 19.87 12.47 8.38
CA MET A 89 18.86 11.63 7.70
C MET A 89 19.44 10.71 6.62
N GLU A 90 20.77 10.57 6.54
CA GLU A 90 21.48 9.79 5.49
C GLU A 90 20.94 8.36 5.34
N SER A 91 20.74 7.65 6.47
CA SER A 91 20.28 6.26 6.44
C SER A 91 18.88 6.14 5.83
N GLU A 92 17.96 7.02 6.22
CA GLU A 92 16.59 7.02 5.69
C GLU A 92 16.57 7.45 4.23
N VAL A 93 17.36 8.46 3.83
CA VAL A 93 17.49 8.87 2.42
C VAL A 93 18.04 7.74 1.55
N LYS A 94 19.04 6.99 2.04
CA LYS A 94 19.63 5.88 1.30
C LYS A 94 18.62 4.77 1.00
N ASN A 95 17.68 4.53 1.91
CA ASN A 95 16.69 3.45 1.78
C ASN A 95 15.36 3.90 1.18
N MET A 96 14.94 5.13 1.46
CA MET A 96 13.59 5.65 1.17
C MET A 96 13.59 6.92 0.32
N GLY A 97 14.74 7.54 0.06
CA GLY A 97 14.83 8.83 -0.63
C GLY A 97 14.17 8.82 -2.01
N CYS A 98 14.35 7.75 -2.80
CA CYS A 98 13.68 7.58 -4.09
C CYS A 98 12.14 7.54 -3.94
N LEU A 99 11.64 6.78 -2.96
CA LEU A 99 10.20 6.69 -2.70
C LEU A 99 9.61 8.05 -2.28
N TYR A 100 10.34 8.78 -1.43
CA TYR A 100 9.92 10.09 -0.96
C TYR A 100 9.95 11.13 -2.07
N LEU A 101 10.94 11.05 -2.96
CA LEU A 101 11.01 11.92 -4.13
C LEU A 101 9.88 11.64 -5.13
N LYS A 102 9.52 10.36 -5.34
CA LYS A 102 8.34 10.00 -6.13
C LYS A 102 7.08 10.61 -5.55
N HIS A 103 6.88 10.49 -4.24
CA HIS A 103 5.75 11.12 -3.57
C HIS A 103 5.75 12.65 -3.75
N TRP A 104 6.90 13.31 -3.60
CA TRP A 104 7.05 14.74 -3.85
C TRP A 104 6.71 15.12 -5.29
N LEU A 105 7.21 14.39 -6.29
CA LEU A 105 6.93 14.67 -7.71
C LEU A 105 5.42 14.57 -7.98
N TYR A 106 4.77 13.54 -7.43
CA TYR A 106 3.35 13.32 -7.56
C TYR A 106 2.49 14.39 -6.88
N ASP A 107 2.97 14.95 -5.76
CA ASP A 107 2.39 16.15 -5.17
C ASP A 107 2.56 17.36 -6.08
N GLN A 108 3.74 17.57 -6.66
CA GLN A 108 3.97 18.69 -7.58
C GLN A 108 3.08 18.59 -8.84
N ILE A 109 2.84 17.40 -9.37
CA ILE A 109 1.89 17.19 -10.48
C ILE A 109 0.49 17.70 -10.09
N THR A 110 0.04 17.41 -8.87
CA THR A 110 -1.27 17.83 -8.36
C THR A 110 -1.31 19.33 -8.03
N ILE A 111 -0.27 19.85 -7.36
CA ILE A 111 -0.15 21.26 -6.93
C ILE A 111 -0.08 22.19 -8.14
N ASN A 112 0.70 21.82 -9.14
CA ASN A 112 0.82 22.59 -10.36
C ASN A 112 -0.36 22.35 -11.32
N GLU A 113 -1.31 21.47 -10.98
CA GLU A 113 -2.48 21.17 -11.81
C GLU A 113 -2.07 20.79 -13.25
N LEU A 114 -1.13 19.84 -13.38
CA LEU A 114 -0.69 19.38 -14.70
C LEU A 114 -1.82 18.66 -15.42
N GLN A 115 -2.01 18.98 -16.69
CA GLN A 115 -2.91 18.23 -17.57
C GLN A 115 -2.26 16.91 -18.00
N GLU A 116 -3.05 15.93 -18.42
CA GLU A 116 -2.55 14.61 -18.84
C GLU A 116 -1.46 14.70 -19.93
N THR A 117 -1.55 15.66 -20.86
CA THR A 117 -0.50 15.90 -21.87
C THR A 117 0.80 16.40 -21.25
N GLU A 118 0.72 17.27 -20.23
CA GLU A 118 1.89 17.77 -19.49
C GLU A 118 2.49 16.67 -18.59
N ILE A 119 1.66 15.77 -18.05
CA ILE A 119 2.11 14.60 -17.28
C ILE A 119 2.89 13.65 -18.20
N ASN A 120 2.37 13.36 -19.40
CA ASN A 120 3.08 12.55 -20.39
C ASN A 120 4.41 13.21 -20.79
N GLU A 121 4.39 14.51 -21.09
CA GLU A 121 5.60 15.29 -21.41
C GLU A 121 6.63 15.26 -20.26
N LEU A 122 6.18 15.29 -19.00
CA LEU A 122 7.04 15.17 -17.82
C LEU A 122 7.76 13.83 -17.77
N PHE A 123 7.04 12.71 -17.96
CA PHE A 123 7.66 11.39 -17.92
C PHE A 123 8.55 11.11 -19.14
N GLU A 124 8.17 11.59 -20.33
CA GLU A 124 9.02 11.55 -21.52
C GLU A 124 10.30 12.39 -21.32
N GLY A 125 10.18 13.59 -20.77
CA GLY A 125 11.33 14.45 -20.47
C GLY A 125 12.25 13.86 -19.39
N TRP A 126 11.69 13.18 -18.40
CA TRP A 126 12.47 12.39 -17.45
C TRP A 126 13.33 11.34 -18.18
N GLU A 127 12.72 10.52 -19.04
CA GLU A 127 13.42 9.44 -19.74
C GLU A 127 14.45 9.96 -20.74
N GLN A 128 14.11 11.03 -21.46
CA GLN A 128 14.96 11.58 -22.51
C GLN A 128 16.14 12.39 -22.00
N TYR A 129 15.93 13.21 -20.96
CA TYR A 129 16.92 14.20 -20.52
C TYR A 129 17.54 13.85 -19.18
N ILE A 130 16.73 13.47 -18.18
CA ILE A 130 17.23 13.31 -16.81
C ILE A 130 17.83 11.92 -16.61
N LYS A 131 17.14 10.85 -17.02
CA LYS A 131 17.60 9.46 -16.83
C LYS A 131 18.98 9.23 -17.45
N LYS A 132 19.22 9.74 -18.66
CA LYS A 132 20.49 9.61 -19.39
C LYS A 132 21.64 10.30 -18.68
N GLU A 133 21.43 11.52 -18.23
CA GLU A 133 22.42 12.28 -17.46
C GLU A 133 22.74 11.58 -16.13
N LEU A 134 21.73 10.88 -15.57
CA LEU A 134 21.85 10.12 -14.34
C LEU A 134 22.42 8.69 -14.50
N GLU A 135 22.69 8.20 -15.71
CA GLU A 135 23.28 6.85 -15.90
C GLU A 135 24.64 6.71 -15.18
N HIS A 136 25.42 7.80 -15.13
CA HIS A 136 26.68 7.86 -14.38
C HIS A 136 26.48 7.77 -12.86
N PHE A 137 25.30 8.11 -12.36
CA PHE A 137 25.01 8.27 -10.94
C PHE A 137 24.59 6.94 -10.28
N SER A 138 24.41 5.83 -11.02
CA SER A 138 24.08 4.50 -10.46
C SER A 138 22.90 4.51 -9.47
N LEU A 139 21.96 5.45 -9.62
CA LEU A 139 20.70 5.50 -8.89
C LEU A 139 19.72 4.46 -9.45
N LYS A 140 20.13 3.18 -9.50
CA LYS A 140 19.34 2.08 -10.07
C LYS A 140 17.95 1.87 -9.43
N HIS A 141 17.66 2.57 -8.33
CA HIS A 141 16.48 2.41 -7.50
C HIS A 141 15.49 3.58 -7.60
N CYS A 142 15.74 4.54 -8.49
CA CYS A 142 14.91 5.74 -8.72
C CYS A 142 14.42 5.75 -10.18
N GLU A 143 13.59 4.80 -10.62
CA GLU A 143 12.93 4.88 -11.94
C GLU A 143 11.56 5.56 -11.84
N PHE A 144 11.23 6.41 -12.80
CA PHE A 144 9.91 7.03 -12.90
C PHE A 144 9.20 6.49 -14.14
N TYR A 145 8.05 5.86 -13.94
CA TYR A 145 7.24 5.29 -15.02
C TYR A 145 6.12 6.26 -15.42
N ASN A 146 5.74 6.26 -16.69
CA ASN A 146 4.66 7.11 -17.17
C ASN A 146 3.31 6.63 -16.61
N LEU A 147 2.79 7.35 -15.62
CA LEU A 147 1.54 7.09 -14.92
C LEU A 147 0.48 8.15 -15.26
N LYS A 148 -0.77 7.71 -15.32
CA LYS A 148 -1.94 8.60 -15.44
C LYS A 148 -2.23 9.32 -14.13
N GLU A 149 -2.94 10.44 -14.18
CA GLU A 149 -3.31 11.20 -12.97
C GLU A 149 -4.02 10.34 -11.90
N ASN A 150 -4.92 9.44 -12.32
CA ASN A 150 -5.62 8.54 -11.40
C ASN A 150 -4.67 7.51 -10.76
N GLU A 151 -3.72 6.96 -11.53
CA GLU A 151 -2.71 6.02 -11.07
C GLU A 151 -1.76 6.66 -10.06
N ILE A 152 -1.37 7.92 -10.31
CA ILE A 152 -0.59 8.75 -9.38
C ILE A 152 -1.34 8.90 -8.05
N ASN A 153 -2.63 9.27 -8.09
CA ASN A 153 -3.42 9.41 -6.88
C ASN A 153 -3.52 8.10 -6.09
N ARG A 154 -3.62 6.96 -6.78
CA ARG A 154 -3.67 5.63 -6.18
C ARG A 154 -2.35 5.28 -5.47
N ILE A 155 -1.21 5.43 -6.15
CA ILE A 155 0.09 5.07 -5.55
C ILE A 155 0.46 5.97 -4.36
N LYS A 156 0.08 7.26 -4.39
CA LYS A 156 0.29 8.18 -3.26
C LYS A 156 -0.36 7.69 -1.98
N LYS A 157 -1.58 7.13 -2.05
CA LYS A 157 -2.29 6.57 -0.89
C LYS A 157 -1.50 5.43 -0.25
N ILE A 158 -0.86 4.60 -1.06
CA ILE A 158 0.00 3.50 -0.61
C ILE A 158 1.25 4.03 0.10
N HIS A 159 1.88 5.09 -0.43
CA HIS A 159 3.04 5.72 0.21
C HIS A 159 2.68 6.28 1.60
N VAL A 160 1.52 6.95 1.70
CA VAL A 160 1.01 7.50 2.97
C VAL A 160 0.69 6.38 3.95
N LEU A 161 0.00 5.32 3.50
CA LEU A 161 -0.26 4.12 4.30
C LEU A 161 1.04 3.57 4.89
N ASN A 162 2.09 3.42 4.08
CA ASN A 162 3.37 2.91 4.55
C ASN A 162 3.95 3.77 5.68
N LYS A 163 3.84 5.10 5.58
CA LYS A 163 4.34 5.97 6.66
C LYS A 163 3.46 5.96 7.90
N ILE A 164 2.14 5.90 7.75
CA ILE A 164 1.22 5.71 8.89
C ILE A 164 1.58 4.42 9.63
N LEU A 165 1.84 3.33 8.90
CA LEU A 165 2.24 2.04 9.46
C LEU A 165 3.65 2.05 10.08
N HIS A 166 4.53 2.95 9.63
CA HIS A 166 5.90 3.10 10.17
C HIS A 166 5.90 3.82 11.51
N TYR A 167 4.91 4.68 11.73
CA TYR A 167 4.78 5.41 12.98
C TYR A 167 4.59 4.43 14.14
N ASN A 168 5.62 4.34 14.97
CA ASN A 168 5.63 3.53 16.19
C ASN A 168 5.15 4.42 17.34
N GLY A 169 4.00 4.10 17.92
CA GLY A 169 3.28 4.92 18.92
C GLY A 169 3.99 5.16 20.26
N ASN A 170 5.31 4.99 20.34
CA ASN A 170 6.11 5.19 21.56
C ASN A 170 6.07 6.64 22.09
N ASN A 171 5.49 7.59 21.35
CA ASN A 171 5.15 8.91 21.88
C ASN A 171 3.66 9.26 21.66
N SER A 172 2.95 9.25 22.78
CA SER A 172 1.88 10.17 23.19
C SER A 172 0.42 9.77 22.97
N GLU A 173 -0.36 10.16 23.99
CA GLU A 173 -1.82 10.25 24.04
C GLU A 173 -2.47 10.93 22.81
N SER A 174 -1.71 11.57 21.91
CA SER A 174 -2.23 12.19 20.68
C SER A 174 -2.73 11.16 19.66
N PHE A 175 -2.08 9.99 19.54
CA PHE A 175 -2.50 8.94 18.61
C PHE A 175 -3.90 8.40 18.95
N ILE A 176 -4.23 8.34 20.25
CA ILE A 176 -5.51 7.83 20.75
C ILE A 176 -6.65 8.84 20.51
N LYS A 177 -6.36 10.16 20.52
CA LYS A 177 -7.37 11.21 20.36
C LYS A 177 -7.76 11.44 18.90
N ASP A 178 -6.83 11.21 17.98
CA ASP A 178 -7.01 11.42 16.52
C ASP A 178 -7.40 10.13 15.77
N LYS A 179 -7.67 9.03 16.51
CA LYS A 179 -7.93 7.67 16.01
C LYS A 179 -8.99 7.59 14.91
N CYS A 180 -10.01 8.44 14.94
CA CYS A 180 -11.05 8.48 13.92
C CYS A 180 -10.60 9.17 12.62
N ILE A 181 -9.77 10.21 12.70
CA ILE A 181 -9.30 10.94 11.50
C ILE A 181 -8.27 10.09 10.76
N TYR A 182 -7.41 9.33 11.46
CA TYR A 182 -6.44 8.43 10.82
C TYR A 182 -7.10 7.34 9.96
N MET A 183 -8.37 7.00 10.22
CA MET A 183 -9.04 5.86 9.61
C MET A 183 -9.40 6.05 8.14
N ASP A 184 -9.66 7.27 7.70
CA ASP A 184 -10.01 7.51 6.30
C ASP A 184 -8.80 7.27 5.40
N TYR A 185 -7.63 7.82 5.75
CA TYR A 185 -6.41 7.63 4.95
C TYR A 185 -5.83 6.23 5.10
N PHE A 186 -5.92 5.64 6.30
CA PHE A 186 -5.51 4.25 6.52
C PHE A 186 -6.38 3.30 5.69
N GLY A 187 -7.71 3.42 5.81
CA GLY A 187 -8.66 2.58 5.11
C GLY A 187 -8.55 2.70 3.60
N GLU A 188 -8.55 3.93 3.08
CA GLU A 188 -8.38 4.18 1.64
C GLU A 188 -7.02 3.69 1.14
N GLY A 189 -5.95 3.88 1.91
CA GLY A 189 -4.62 3.39 1.56
C GLY A 189 -4.54 1.87 1.53
N LEU A 190 -5.15 1.19 2.50
CA LEU A 190 -5.17 -0.27 2.57
C LEU A 190 -6.04 -0.88 1.47
N ASP A 191 -7.22 -0.30 1.23
CA ASP A 191 -8.09 -0.70 0.12
C ASP A 191 -7.39 -0.55 -1.21
N GLU A 192 -6.72 0.58 -1.41
CA GLU A 192 -5.94 0.84 -2.59
C GLU A 192 -4.82 -0.19 -2.73
N PHE A 193 -4.00 -0.39 -1.70
CA PHE A 193 -2.90 -1.35 -1.72
C PHE A 193 -3.36 -2.77 -2.11
N ILE A 194 -4.40 -3.29 -1.48
CA ILE A 194 -4.97 -4.61 -1.81
C ILE A 194 -5.47 -4.63 -3.26
N SER A 195 -6.16 -3.58 -3.70
CA SER A 195 -6.66 -3.50 -5.08
C SER A 195 -5.51 -3.48 -6.10
N SER A 196 -4.39 -2.83 -5.77
CA SER A 196 -3.20 -2.75 -6.62
C SER A 196 -2.50 -4.09 -6.72
N ILE A 197 -2.34 -4.82 -5.60
CA ILE A 197 -1.81 -6.19 -5.61
C ILE A 197 -2.67 -7.07 -6.51
N ASN A 198 -3.99 -7.06 -6.32
CA ASN A 198 -4.90 -7.90 -7.09
C ASN A 198 -4.85 -7.57 -8.59
N LYS A 199 -4.89 -6.28 -8.93
CA LYS A 199 -4.79 -5.81 -10.32
C LYS A 199 -3.46 -6.22 -10.96
N CYS A 200 -2.35 -5.94 -10.29
CA CYS A 200 -1.01 -6.20 -10.82
C CYS A 200 -0.60 -7.67 -10.78
N SER A 201 -1.34 -8.53 -10.09
CA SER A 201 -1.15 -9.99 -10.14
C SER A 201 -1.66 -10.61 -11.44
N ILE A 202 -2.64 -9.96 -12.07
CA ILE A 202 -3.28 -10.41 -13.31
C ILE A 202 -2.69 -9.66 -14.53
N GLU A 203 -2.33 -8.38 -14.35
CA GLU A 203 -1.80 -7.55 -15.43
C GLU A 203 -0.32 -7.79 -15.75
N GLU A 204 0.03 -7.50 -17.01
CA GLU A 204 1.39 -7.68 -17.51
C GLU A 204 2.38 -6.76 -16.77
N TYR A 205 3.59 -7.28 -16.53
CA TYR A 205 4.67 -6.52 -15.88
C TYR A 205 5.09 -5.25 -16.66
N THR A 206 4.71 -5.16 -17.93
CA THR A 206 4.99 -4.02 -18.82
C THR A 206 4.14 -2.80 -18.48
N TYR A 207 2.99 -2.97 -17.82
CA TYR A 207 2.13 -1.86 -17.42
C TYR A 207 2.78 -1.02 -16.32
N ASN A 208 2.94 0.28 -16.60
CA ASN A 208 3.74 1.21 -15.82
C ASN A 208 3.32 1.31 -14.35
N TYR A 209 2.01 1.30 -14.07
CA TYR A 209 1.52 1.29 -12.69
C TYR A 209 2.01 0.07 -11.90
N CYS A 210 2.07 -1.10 -12.53
CA CYS A 210 2.54 -2.32 -11.86
C CYS A 210 4.06 -2.36 -11.71
N LYS A 211 4.82 -1.67 -12.58
CA LYS A 211 6.25 -1.44 -12.36
C LYS A 211 6.47 -0.54 -11.15
N GLU A 212 5.72 0.56 -11.06
CA GLU A 212 5.75 1.48 -9.92
C GLU A 212 5.43 0.75 -8.61
N LEU A 213 4.34 -0.03 -8.60
CA LEU A 213 3.97 -0.84 -7.45
C LEU A 213 5.08 -1.84 -7.09
N LYS A 214 5.68 -2.53 -8.06
CA LYS A 214 6.76 -3.48 -7.75
C LYS A 214 7.98 -2.80 -7.13
N GLU A 215 8.37 -1.63 -7.60
CA GLU A 215 9.45 -0.87 -6.96
C GLU A 215 9.11 -0.53 -5.51
N PHE A 216 7.88 -0.07 -5.25
CA PHE A 216 7.40 0.14 -3.88
C PHE A 216 7.49 -1.14 -3.03
N LEU A 217 7.03 -2.28 -3.55
CA LEU A 217 7.09 -3.56 -2.83
C LEU A 217 8.53 -3.96 -2.53
N ASN A 218 9.45 -3.77 -3.48
CA ASN A 218 10.86 -4.04 -3.30
C ASN A 218 11.49 -3.15 -2.22
N THR A 219 11.11 -1.87 -2.12
CA THR A 219 11.53 -0.99 -1.03
C THR A 219 11.08 -1.50 0.34
N CYS A 220 9.97 -2.24 0.40
CA CYS A 220 9.41 -2.82 1.61
C CYS A 220 9.91 -4.27 1.91
N LYS A 221 10.72 -4.86 1.04
CA LYS A 221 11.35 -6.16 1.28
C LYS A 221 12.47 -6.04 2.33
N ASP A 222 12.94 -7.19 2.82
CA ASP A 222 14.14 -7.32 3.66
C ASP A 222 14.13 -6.50 4.97
N ASP A 223 12.94 -6.32 5.55
CA ASP A 223 12.73 -5.59 6.81
C ASP A 223 13.33 -4.18 6.85
N ASN A 224 13.18 -3.41 5.77
CA ASN A 224 13.57 -2.00 5.75
C ASN A 224 13.05 -1.26 7.01
N GLU A 225 13.98 -0.81 7.86
CA GLU A 225 13.66 -0.22 9.16
C GLU A 225 12.84 1.07 9.07
N PHE A 226 12.89 1.74 7.92
CA PHE A 226 12.17 2.98 7.61
C PHE A 226 10.81 2.74 6.95
N SER A 227 10.49 1.47 6.62
CA SER A 227 9.20 1.05 6.10
C SER A 227 8.30 0.57 7.23
N GLY A 228 7.03 0.97 7.20
CA GLY A 228 5.98 0.47 8.09
C GLY A 228 5.44 -0.88 7.68
N ILE A 229 5.66 -1.22 6.42
CA ILE A 229 5.29 -2.46 5.78
C ILE A 229 6.56 -3.28 5.61
N SER A 230 6.54 -4.51 6.13
CA SER A 230 7.55 -5.52 5.81
C SER A 230 6.92 -6.59 4.93
N ILE A 231 7.57 -6.90 3.81
CA ILE A 231 7.12 -7.89 2.83
C ILE A 231 8.12 -9.05 2.81
N TYR A 232 7.59 -10.26 2.92
CA TYR A 232 8.37 -11.49 2.82
C TYR A 232 7.73 -12.43 1.80
N ASP A 233 8.60 -13.12 1.07
CA ASP A 233 8.21 -14.23 0.22
C ASP A 233 8.02 -15.49 1.10
N GLU A 234 7.22 -16.46 0.66
CA GLU A 234 6.87 -17.66 1.45
C GLU A 234 8.09 -18.38 2.07
N ASN A 235 9.19 -18.44 1.33
CA ASN A 235 10.40 -19.13 1.72
C ASN A 235 11.17 -18.42 2.85
N THR A 236 10.92 -17.13 3.11
CA THR A 236 11.60 -16.33 4.14
C THR A 236 10.72 -16.07 5.36
N LYS A 237 9.55 -16.71 5.43
CA LYS A 237 8.57 -16.55 6.52
C LYS A 237 9.14 -16.83 7.91
N SER A 238 10.03 -17.81 8.07
CA SER A 238 10.63 -18.15 9.36
C SER A 238 11.49 -17.04 9.96
N GLU A 239 12.12 -16.22 9.11
CA GLU A 239 12.92 -15.07 9.54
C GLU A 239 12.01 -13.91 9.97
N ALA A 240 10.89 -13.72 9.26
CA ALA A 240 9.88 -12.71 9.58
C ALA A 240 9.22 -12.94 10.95
N GLU A 241 8.93 -14.20 11.31
CA GLU A 241 8.38 -14.57 12.62
C GLU A 241 9.33 -14.18 13.77
N THR A 242 10.63 -14.12 13.51
CA THR A 242 11.64 -13.67 14.48
C THR A 242 11.87 -12.16 14.50
N ALA A 243 11.56 -11.44 13.42
CA ALA A 243 12.00 -10.05 13.22
C ALA A 243 11.05 -8.96 13.75
N ARG A 244 9.71 -9.06 13.65
CA ARG A 244 8.68 -8.15 14.22
C ARG A 244 7.30 -8.48 13.62
N LYS A 245 6.18 -8.13 14.25
CA LYS A 245 5.43 -9.03 15.16
C LYS A 245 3.97 -9.30 14.75
N TYR A 246 3.43 -8.72 13.65
CA TYR A 246 1.99 -8.78 13.38
C TYR A 246 1.64 -8.96 11.90
N PHE A 247 1.19 -10.17 11.56
CA PHE A 247 0.63 -10.47 10.24
C PHE A 247 -0.61 -9.60 9.97
N LEU A 248 -0.60 -8.88 8.85
CA LEU A 248 -1.73 -8.06 8.39
C LEU A 248 -2.59 -8.84 7.40
N PHE A 249 -1.99 -9.25 6.28
CA PHE A 249 -2.64 -10.10 5.27
C PHE A 249 -1.60 -10.81 4.40
N SER A 250 -2.08 -11.78 3.62
CA SER A 250 -1.30 -12.49 2.61
C SER A 250 -2.09 -12.49 1.32
N GLU A 251 -1.43 -12.20 0.20
CA GLU A 251 -2.06 -12.20 -1.13
C GLU A 251 -1.10 -12.81 -2.15
N LYS A 252 -1.66 -13.49 -3.16
CA LYS A 252 -0.83 -14.11 -4.20
C LYS A 252 -0.46 -13.04 -5.24
N TYR A 253 0.83 -12.75 -5.38
CA TYR A 253 1.36 -11.83 -6.38
C TYR A 253 2.24 -12.56 -7.38
N LYS A 254 1.81 -12.63 -8.64
CA LYS A 254 2.55 -13.25 -9.77
C LYS A 254 3.16 -14.61 -9.45
N ASN A 255 2.36 -15.47 -8.80
CA ASN A 255 2.70 -16.84 -8.38
C ASN A 255 3.53 -16.98 -7.11
N GLU A 256 3.93 -15.89 -6.49
CA GLU A 256 4.55 -15.89 -5.16
C GLU A 256 3.50 -15.50 -4.11
N GLN A 257 3.53 -16.16 -2.96
CA GLN A 257 2.71 -15.75 -1.83
C GLN A 257 3.43 -14.62 -1.10
N LEU A 258 2.87 -13.40 -1.17
CA LEU A 258 3.38 -12.27 -0.40
C LEU A 258 2.74 -12.28 0.98
N TYR A 259 3.58 -12.10 1.99
CA TYR A 259 3.17 -11.93 3.37
C TYR A 259 3.50 -10.52 3.82
N MET A 260 2.47 -9.81 4.28
CA MET A 260 2.61 -8.45 4.76
C MET A 260 2.50 -8.40 6.27
N TYR A 261 3.47 -7.75 6.90
CA TYR A 261 3.53 -7.55 8.34
C TYR A 261 3.54 -6.07 8.68
N VAL A 262 2.95 -5.76 9.82
CA VAL A 262 2.94 -4.43 10.43
C VAL A 262 3.79 -4.46 11.70
N LYS A 263 4.51 -3.37 11.94
CA LYS A 263 5.44 -3.25 13.07
C LYS A 263 4.75 -2.87 14.39
N ASP A 264 3.53 -2.33 14.34
CA ASP A 264 2.76 -1.84 15.50
C ASP A 264 1.57 -2.75 15.89
N ARG A 265 1.50 -3.16 17.17
CA ARG A 265 0.44 -4.04 17.72
C ARG A 265 -0.89 -3.34 17.89
N GLU A 266 -0.87 -2.10 18.37
CA GLU A 266 -2.09 -1.34 18.67
C GLU A 266 -2.81 -0.98 17.38
N LEU A 267 -2.04 -0.63 16.35
CA LEU A 267 -2.55 -0.42 15.01
C LEU A 267 -3.14 -1.72 14.44
N LEU A 268 -2.46 -2.87 14.56
CA LEU A 268 -3.03 -4.15 14.13
C LEU A 268 -4.37 -4.46 14.83
N ASN A 269 -4.41 -4.36 16.17
CA ASN A 269 -5.61 -4.65 16.95
C ASN A 269 -6.77 -3.73 16.54
N PHE A 270 -6.47 -2.47 16.24
CA PHE A 270 -7.45 -1.52 15.77
C PHE A 270 -7.95 -1.82 14.35
N VAL A 271 -7.05 -2.17 13.43
CA VAL A 271 -7.40 -2.54 12.05
C VAL A 271 -8.25 -3.82 12.01
N LYS A 272 -7.90 -4.83 12.83
CA LYS A 272 -8.68 -6.07 12.95
C LYS A 272 -10.08 -5.87 13.52
N THR A 273 -10.26 -4.87 14.39
CA THR A 273 -11.58 -4.55 14.98
C THR A 273 -12.37 -3.55 14.13
N SER A 274 -11.77 -3.02 13.06
CA SER A 274 -12.43 -2.11 12.13
C SER A 274 -13.18 -2.84 11.03
N HIS A 275 -14.18 -2.17 10.45
CA HIS A 275 -14.98 -2.69 9.33
C HIS A 275 -14.14 -2.88 8.04
N PHE A 276 -12.91 -2.36 7.98
CA PHE A 276 -12.05 -2.45 6.80
C PHE A 276 -11.59 -3.88 6.48
N LEU A 277 -11.27 -4.68 7.51
CA LEU A 277 -10.89 -6.09 7.33
C LEU A 277 -12.02 -7.07 7.65
N SER A 278 -13.03 -6.68 8.44
CA SER A 278 -14.11 -7.59 8.84
C SER A 278 -14.97 -8.08 7.67
N ASN A 279 -14.98 -7.34 6.55
CA ASN A 279 -15.79 -7.66 5.35
C ASN A 279 -14.96 -8.26 4.20
N LYS A 280 -13.63 -8.33 4.34
CA LYS A 280 -12.72 -8.97 3.38
C LYS A 280 -12.32 -10.31 3.97
N SER A 281 -13.13 -11.34 3.71
CA SER A 281 -12.92 -12.70 4.20
C SER A 281 -11.70 -13.35 3.53
N THR A 282 -10.49 -12.95 3.93
CA THR A 282 -9.35 -13.85 3.96
C THR A 282 -9.25 -14.32 5.40
N THR A 283 -9.46 -15.61 5.61
CA THR A 283 -9.47 -16.26 6.92
C THR A 283 -8.23 -15.85 7.72
N ILE A 284 -8.43 -14.91 8.65
CA ILE A 284 -7.42 -14.48 9.60
C ILE A 284 -7.21 -15.65 10.55
N ALA A 285 -6.24 -16.52 10.23
CA ALA A 285 -5.69 -17.42 11.22
C ALA A 285 -4.95 -16.55 12.22
N ALA A 286 -5.62 -16.23 13.33
CA ALA A 286 -4.98 -15.72 14.53
C ALA A 286 -4.06 -16.81 15.09
N THR A 287 -2.91 -17.06 14.47
CA THR A 287 -1.82 -17.82 15.09
C THR A 287 -0.89 -16.85 15.78
N SER A 288 -1.42 -16.14 16.78
CA SER A 288 -0.61 -15.77 17.94
C SER A 288 -0.75 -16.90 18.96
N VAL A 289 -0.19 -18.07 18.64
CA VAL A 289 0.04 -19.10 19.65
C VAL A 289 1.39 -19.72 19.37
N VAL A 290 2.30 -19.44 20.30
CA VAL A 290 3.50 -20.21 20.58
C VAL A 290 3.20 -21.70 20.45
N GLY A 291 3.84 -22.39 19.49
CA GLY A 291 3.92 -23.84 19.43
C GLY A 291 2.71 -24.57 18.81
N SER A 292 3.00 -25.30 17.74
CA SER A 292 2.31 -26.55 17.35
C SER A 292 0.81 -26.47 17.01
N ALA A 293 0.49 -26.32 15.73
CA ALA A 293 -0.83 -26.68 15.19
C ALA A 293 -0.72 -27.40 13.83
N ILE A 294 0.13 -28.42 13.76
CA ILE A 294 -0.10 -29.56 12.84
C ILE A 294 -0.53 -30.71 13.74
N GLY A 295 -1.85 -30.93 13.89
CA GLY A 295 -2.33 -32.07 14.67
C GLY A 295 -3.78 -32.08 15.15
N LEU A 296 -4.56 -31.00 15.00
CA LEU A 296 -5.93 -31.01 15.54
C LEU A 296 -6.93 -31.83 14.69
N SER A 297 -6.78 -31.90 13.36
CA SER A 297 -7.71 -32.68 12.53
C SER A 297 -7.62 -34.20 12.75
N SER A 298 -6.45 -34.73 13.09
CA SER A 298 -6.26 -36.18 13.28
C SER A 298 -6.78 -36.67 14.63
N ILE A 299 -6.72 -35.82 15.66
CA ILE A 299 -7.16 -36.15 17.03
C ILE A 299 -8.69 -36.24 17.12
N PHE A 300 -9.43 -35.35 16.43
CA PHE A 300 -10.90 -35.43 16.40
C PHE A 300 -11.41 -36.66 15.62
N TYR A 301 -10.71 -37.11 14.59
CA TYR A 301 -11.04 -38.37 13.90
C TYR A 301 -10.83 -39.59 14.81
N TYR A 302 -9.75 -39.60 15.61
CA TYR A 302 -9.51 -40.66 16.60
C TYR A 302 -10.57 -40.64 17.70
N PHE A 303 -10.95 -39.48 18.24
CA PHE A 303 -12.03 -39.43 19.23
C PHE A 303 -13.39 -39.82 18.63
N TYR A 304 -13.70 -39.42 17.40
CA TYR A 304 -14.92 -39.86 16.71
C TYR A 304 -14.97 -41.38 16.49
N LYS A 305 -13.85 -42.01 16.14
CA LYS A 305 -13.77 -43.46 15.87
C LYS A 305 -13.72 -44.31 17.15
N PHE A 306 -13.20 -43.78 18.26
CA PHE A 306 -12.89 -44.55 19.47
C PHE A 306 -13.65 -44.13 20.74
N THR A 307 -14.59 -43.17 20.67
CA THR A 307 -15.54 -42.91 21.76
C THR A 307 -16.95 -43.42 21.41
N PRO A 308 -17.73 -43.95 22.38
CA PRO A 308 -19.02 -44.59 22.10
C PRO A 308 -20.14 -43.63 21.67
N PHE A 309 -19.86 -42.32 21.57
CA PHE A 309 -20.83 -41.29 21.20
C PHE A 309 -21.21 -41.26 19.71
N GLY A 310 -20.45 -41.92 18.82
CA GLY A 310 -20.81 -42.04 17.39
C GLY A 310 -22.02 -42.95 17.11
N SER A 311 -22.37 -43.83 18.07
CA SER A 311 -23.47 -44.79 17.91
C SER A 311 -24.85 -44.20 18.25
N THR A 312 -24.90 -43.02 18.87
CA THR A 312 -26.12 -42.44 19.44
C THR A 312 -26.88 -41.51 18.48
N LEU A 313 -26.26 -41.10 17.36
CA LEU A 313 -26.90 -40.29 16.31
C LEU A 313 -27.58 -41.12 15.20
N ARG A 314 -27.54 -42.46 15.30
CA ARG A 314 -28.12 -43.36 14.30
C ARG A 314 -29.27 -44.18 14.88
N LYS A 315 -30.30 -43.53 15.43
CA LYS A 315 -31.60 -44.17 15.72
C LYS A 315 -32.75 -43.16 15.77
N GLY A 316 -33.55 -43.13 14.70
CA GLY A 316 -34.79 -42.36 14.58
C GLY A 316 -35.45 -42.54 13.20
N GLN A 317 -36.13 -43.68 13.02
CA GLN A 317 -37.06 -44.00 11.91
C GLN A 317 -38.22 -42.97 11.83
N ARG A 318 -38.97 -42.68 10.75
CA ARG A 318 -39.46 -43.46 9.59
C ARG A 318 -40.25 -42.53 8.62
N LYS A 319 -40.27 -42.90 7.33
CA LYS A 319 -41.31 -42.72 6.29
C LYS A 319 -41.83 -41.31 5.92
N ASN A 320 -41.59 -40.93 4.66
CA ASN A 320 -42.69 -40.59 3.74
C ASN A 320 -42.34 -41.05 2.31
N ILE A 321 -43.33 -41.70 1.71
CA ILE A 321 -43.38 -42.18 0.32
C ILE A 321 -43.99 -41.05 -0.51
N VAL A 322 -43.32 -40.58 -1.56
CA VAL A 322 -43.98 -40.20 -2.83
C VAL A 322 -42.98 -40.41 -3.97
N ASN A 323 -43.29 -41.36 -4.86
CA ASN A 323 -42.75 -41.45 -6.21
C ASN A 323 -43.48 -40.44 -7.09
N ILE A 324 -42.75 -39.63 -7.87
CA ILE A 324 -43.22 -39.14 -9.17
C ILE A 324 -42.01 -39.19 -10.11
N ASP A 325 -42.00 -40.20 -10.99
CA ASP A 325 -41.32 -40.13 -12.28
C ASP A 325 -42.14 -39.20 -13.19
N GLY A 326 -41.45 -38.36 -13.95
CA GLY A 326 -42.06 -37.39 -14.87
C GLY A 326 -41.01 -36.56 -15.60
N GLU A 327 -40.44 -37.18 -16.62
CA GLU A 327 -39.59 -36.61 -17.67
C GLU A 327 -40.25 -35.41 -18.38
N ALA A 328 -39.50 -34.32 -18.64
CA ALA A 328 -39.45 -33.58 -19.90
C ALA A 328 -38.75 -32.22 -19.76
N HIS A 329 -37.88 -31.97 -20.73
CA HIS A 329 -37.13 -30.74 -21.01
C HIS A 329 -38.00 -29.47 -21.14
N ASN A 330 -37.45 -28.30 -20.78
CA ASN A 330 -37.16 -27.26 -21.78
C ASN A 330 -36.32 -26.10 -21.23
N GLU A 331 -35.53 -25.61 -22.18
CA GLU A 331 -34.49 -24.59 -22.20
C GLU A 331 -34.93 -23.13 -21.97
N LEU A 332 -33.89 -22.30 -21.72
CA LEU A 332 -33.71 -20.89 -22.08
C LEU A 332 -34.48 -19.80 -21.30
N SER A 333 -33.74 -18.94 -20.59
CA SER A 333 -33.35 -17.62 -21.14
C SER A 333 -32.76 -16.71 -20.06
N TYR A 334 -31.51 -16.31 -20.28
CA TYR A 334 -30.91 -15.12 -19.68
C TYR A 334 -31.73 -13.88 -20.06
N THR A 335 -32.08 -13.04 -19.09
CA THR A 335 -32.31 -11.61 -19.31
C THR A 335 -31.59 -10.80 -18.23
N SER A 336 -30.69 -9.96 -18.70
CA SER A 336 -30.11 -8.84 -17.98
C SER A 336 -31.21 -7.82 -17.69
N ASP A 337 -31.22 -7.28 -16.47
CA ASP A 337 -31.45 -5.85 -16.17
C ASP A 337 -31.53 -5.68 -14.65
N ILE A 338 -30.49 -5.10 -14.05
CA ILE A 338 -30.61 -4.51 -12.70
C ILE A 338 -30.14 -3.07 -12.80
N GLU A 339 -31.13 -2.19 -12.89
CA GLU A 339 -31.03 -0.76 -12.64
C GLU A 339 -30.39 -0.50 -11.26
N GLN A 340 -29.48 0.47 -11.23
CA GLN A 340 -28.87 1.00 -10.01
C GLN A 340 -29.94 1.70 -9.15
N ALA A 341 -30.37 1.05 -8.07
CA ALA A 341 -31.14 1.70 -7.01
C ALA A 341 -30.20 2.26 -5.92
N SER A 342 -30.36 3.55 -5.63
CA SER A 342 -29.59 4.34 -4.65
C SER A 342 -29.63 3.79 -3.22
N PHE A 343 -28.49 3.87 -2.52
CA PHE A 343 -28.24 3.46 -1.12
C PHE A 343 -28.99 4.28 -0.05
N LYS A 344 -30.33 4.35 -0.07
CA LYS A 344 -31.10 4.82 1.09
C LYS A 344 -32.25 3.86 1.43
N ASN A 345 -32.16 3.33 2.65
CA ASN A 345 -33.18 2.57 3.39
C ASN A 345 -33.46 1.14 2.90
N ARG A 346 -32.72 0.17 3.45
CA ARG A 346 -33.25 -1.17 3.68
C ARG A 346 -33.42 -1.37 5.19
N GLU A 347 -34.66 -1.51 5.63
CA GLU A 347 -35.01 -2.01 6.96
C GLU A 347 -34.59 -3.48 7.07
N TYR A 348 -33.63 -3.76 7.94
CA TYR A 348 -33.20 -5.13 8.21
C TYR A 348 -34.10 -5.72 9.30
N LYS A 349 -34.99 -6.65 8.92
CA LYS A 349 -35.67 -7.52 9.88
C LYS A 349 -34.71 -8.64 10.29
N VAL A 350 -34.10 -8.50 11.46
CA VAL A 350 -33.29 -9.55 12.09
C VAL A 350 -34.23 -10.51 12.81
N ALA A 351 -34.32 -11.76 12.35
CA ALA A 351 -35.01 -12.83 13.07
C ALA A 351 -34.03 -13.46 14.07
N TYR A 352 -34.32 -13.34 15.38
CA TYR A 352 -33.61 -14.06 16.43
C TYR A 352 -34.27 -15.44 16.60
N HIS A 353 -33.51 -16.51 16.37
CA HIS A 353 -33.85 -17.81 16.94
C HIS A 353 -33.20 -17.92 18.32
N SER A 354 -33.97 -17.64 19.37
CA SER A 354 -33.59 -17.97 20.75
C SER A 354 -33.84 -19.47 20.99
N TYR A 355 -32.78 -20.21 21.28
CA TYR A 355 -32.90 -21.54 21.87
C TYR A 355 -33.28 -21.40 23.35
N ASN A 356 -34.49 -21.85 23.71
CA ASN A 356 -34.88 -22.03 25.11
C ASN A 356 -34.24 -23.31 25.65
N ASN A 357 -33.51 -23.18 26.76
CA ASN A 357 -33.15 -24.30 27.62
C ASN A 357 -34.38 -24.71 28.44
N SER A 358 -34.80 -25.96 28.32
CA SER A 358 -35.55 -26.71 29.34
C SER A 358 -35.27 -28.20 29.17
#